data_AF-A0A3N6DAI4-F1
#
_entry.id   AF-A0A3N6DAI4-F1
#
_cell.length_a   1.000
_cell.length_b   1.000
_cell.length_c   1.000
_cell.angle_alpha   90.00
_cell.angle_beta   90.00
_cell.angle_gamma   90.00
#
_symmetry.space_group_name_H-M   'P 1'
#
loop_
_entity.id
_entity.type
_entity.pdbx_description
1 polymer ?
#
loop_
_entity_poly.entity_id
_entity_poly.type
_entity_poly.pdbx_seq_one_letter_code
_entity_poly.pdbx_strand_id
1 'polypeptide(L)'
;MEPLTRPDEDREWHQCFTRVDDYVFAGLGGGDEECYAWVIQFIRHNWTGLLAHLESLPWPYPWSVQVMIRDEDDDCFGLWMLYDGKLVEVPLPHTRRDPFRASLSGVLSRTDGPRD
;
A
#
# COMPACT_ATOMS: atom_id res chain seq x y z
N MET A 1 -2.45 -15.87 -2.82
CA MET A 1 -2.55 -14.41 -3.08
C MET A 1 -2.91 -14.07 -4.53
N GLU A 2 -3.46 -15.02 -5.33
CA GLU A 2 -3.83 -14.77 -6.73
C GLU A 2 -4.79 -13.58 -6.99
N PRO A 3 -5.73 -13.20 -6.08
CA PRO A 3 -6.61 -12.05 -6.32
C PRO A 3 -5.88 -10.72 -6.51
N LEU A 4 -4.67 -10.57 -5.96
CA LEU A 4 -3.86 -9.36 -6.13
C LEU A 4 -3.27 -9.24 -7.53
N THR A 5 -2.99 -10.37 -8.18
CA THR A 5 -2.26 -10.43 -9.45
C THR A 5 -3.18 -10.59 -10.66
N ARG A 6 -4.50 -10.44 -10.48
CA ARG A 6 -5.49 -10.56 -11.55
C ARG A 6 -6.36 -9.30 -11.63
N PRO A 7 -6.84 -8.93 -12.82
CA PRO A 7 -7.88 -7.93 -12.96
C PRO A 7 -9.13 -8.36 -12.19
N ASP A 8 -9.82 -7.39 -11.63
CA ASP A 8 -11.06 -7.57 -10.89
C ASP A 8 -12.00 -6.43 -11.32
N GLU A 9 -13.15 -6.80 -11.88
CA GLU A 9 -14.12 -5.86 -12.42
C GLU A 9 -14.91 -5.14 -11.31
N ASP A 10 -14.91 -5.69 -10.09
CA ASP A 10 -15.60 -5.12 -8.93
C ASP A 10 -14.79 -4.03 -8.22
N ARG A 11 -13.53 -3.80 -8.64
CA ARG A 11 -12.66 -2.75 -8.11
C ARG A 11 -12.75 -1.48 -8.97
N GLU A 12 -12.78 -0.31 -8.31
CA GLU A 12 -12.69 0.99 -9.01
C GLU A 12 -11.36 1.19 -9.75
N TRP A 13 -10.36 0.38 -9.42
CA TRP A 13 -9.05 0.36 -10.06
C TRP A 13 -8.81 -0.99 -10.73
N HIS A 14 -8.24 -0.94 -11.94
CA HIS A 14 -8.02 -2.12 -12.78
C HIS A 14 -6.55 -2.59 -12.78
N GLN A 15 -5.66 -1.84 -12.12
CA GLN A 15 -4.26 -2.22 -11.97
C GLN A 15 -4.12 -3.51 -11.16
N CYS A 16 -3.08 -4.29 -11.44
CA CYS A 16 -2.76 -5.52 -10.72
C CYS A 16 -1.47 -5.31 -9.92
N PHE A 17 -1.35 -6.02 -8.79
CA PHE A 17 -0.09 -6.09 -8.09
C PHE A 17 0.88 -6.97 -8.86
N THR A 18 2.12 -6.52 -8.91
CA THR A 18 3.27 -7.28 -9.37
C THR A 18 3.94 -7.92 -8.16
N ARG A 19 4.22 -9.22 -8.25
CA ARG A 19 5.06 -9.91 -7.26
C ARG A 19 6.49 -9.42 -7.40
N VAL A 20 7.12 -9.08 -6.29
CA VAL A 20 8.56 -8.87 -6.19
C VAL A 20 9.16 -10.13 -5.61
N ASP A 21 9.89 -10.86 -6.44
CA ASP A 21 10.60 -12.09 -6.14
C ASP A 21 12.09 -11.94 -6.49
N ASP A 22 12.86 -13.02 -6.33
CA ASP A 22 14.30 -13.03 -6.61
C ASP A 22 14.62 -12.67 -8.06
N TYR A 23 13.75 -13.05 -9.00
CA TYR A 23 13.93 -12.71 -10.40
C TYR A 23 13.74 -11.22 -10.65
N VAL A 24 12.72 -10.60 -10.05
CA VAL A 24 12.54 -9.15 -10.10
C VAL A 24 13.74 -8.42 -9.51
N PHE A 25 14.28 -8.89 -8.38
CA PHE A 25 15.49 -8.31 -7.78
C PHE A 25 16.74 -8.50 -8.64
N ALA A 26 16.89 -9.67 -9.26
CA ALA A 26 18.03 -9.99 -10.13
C ALA A 26 17.92 -9.36 -11.53
N GLY A 27 16.80 -8.70 -11.86
CA GLY A 27 16.53 -8.17 -13.20
C GLY A 27 16.36 -9.27 -14.26
N LEU A 28 15.99 -10.47 -13.83
CA LEU A 28 15.84 -11.66 -14.68
C LEU A 28 14.36 -11.90 -15.02
N GLY A 29 14.07 -12.31 -16.25
CA GLY A 29 12.72 -12.70 -16.67
C GLY A 29 12.42 -14.15 -16.28
N GLY A 30 11.87 -14.35 -15.08
CA GLY A 30 11.43 -15.64 -14.53
C GLY A 30 10.57 -15.40 -13.30
N GLY A 31 9.86 -16.41 -12.81
CA GLY A 31 9.09 -16.31 -11.56
C GLY A 31 9.61 -17.31 -10.55
N ASP A 32 9.73 -16.92 -9.30
CA ASP A 32 10.08 -17.82 -8.18
C ASP A 32 8.85 -18.19 -7.33
N GLU A 33 8.98 -19.24 -6.53
CA GLU A 33 8.06 -19.55 -5.44
C GLU A 33 8.17 -18.51 -4.31
N GLU A 34 9.37 -17.99 -4.02
CA GLU A 34 9.56 -16.96 -3.01
C GLU A 34 8.97 -15.61 -3.45
N CYS A 35 8.29 -14.91 -2.55
CA CYS A 35 7.72 -13.59 -2.80
C CYS A 35 8.00 -12.70 -1.61
N TYR A 36 8.71 -11.60 -1.83
CA TYR A 36 9.13 -10.67 -0.79
C TYR A 36 8.15 -9.53 -0.58
N ALA A 37 7.54 -9.05 -1.68
CA ALA A 37 6.55 -7.98 -1.64
C ALA A 37 5.58 -8.06 -2.82
N TRP A 38 4.46 -7.34 -2.71
CA TRP A 38 3.56 -7.04 -3.80
C TRP A 38 3.54 -5.54 -4.02
N VAL A 39 3.75 -5.09 -5.25
CA VAL A 39 3.82 -3.67 -5.60
C VAL A 39 2.77 -3.35 -6.66
N ILE A 40 2.11 -2.21 -6.52
CA ILE A 40 1.14 -1.69 -7.47
C ILE A 40 1.38 -0.18 -7.63
N GLN A 41 1.14 0.33 -8.85
CA GLN A 41 1.16 1.77 -9.13
C GLN A 41 -0.24 2.21 -9.56
N PHE A 42 -0.75 3.24 -8.89
CA PHE A 42 -2.04 3.85 -9.22
C PHE A 42 -1.86 5.06 -10.12
N ILE A 43 -2.92 5.40 -10.87
CA ILE A 43 -2.94 6.57 -11.74
C ILE A 43 -4.01 7.52 -11.19
N ARG A 44 -3.65 8.79 -10.97
CA ARG A 44 -4.59 9.85 -10.53
C ARG A 44 -5.42 9.50 -9.30
N HIS A 45 -4.80 8.89 -8.28
CA HIS A 45 -5.42 8.58 -7.00
C HIS A 45 -6.67 7.69 -7.10
N ASN A 46 -6.75 6.80 -8.10
CA ASN A 46 -7.90 5.90 -8.30
C ASN A 46 -7.97 4.72 -7.30
N TRP A 47 -7.36 4.86 -6.12
CA TRP A 47 -7.18 3.81 -5.11
C TRP A 47 -8.32 3.70 -4.09
N THR A 48 -9.51 4.23 -4.38
CA THR A 48 -10.66 4.16 -3.48
C THR A 48 -10.89 2.71 -3.04
N GLY A 49 -11.16 2.51 -1.75
CA GLY A 49 -11.44 1.18 -1.20
C GLY A 49 -10.23 0.25 -1.11
N LEU A 50 -9.01 0.70 -1.46
CA LEU A 50 -7.80 -0.14 -1.42
C LEU A 50 -7.59 -0.79 -0.04
N LEU A 51 -7.64 -0.01 1.05
CA LEU A 51 -7.44 -0.57 2.39
C LEU A 51 -8.50 -1.61 2.74
N ALA A 52 -9.77 -1.34 2.45
CA ALA A 52 -10.86 -2.30 2.69
C ALA A 52 -10.72 -3.58 1.85
N HIS A 53 -10.24 -3.46 0.60
CA HIS A 53 -9.93 -4.62 -0.24
C HIS A 53 -8.79 -5.44 0.37
N LEU A 54 -7.70 -4.79 0.81
CA LEU A 54 -6.59 -5.49 1.45
C LEU A 54 -7.01 -6.14 2.78
N GLU A 55 -7.89 -5.53 3.56
CA GLU A 55 -8.47 -6.13 4.78
C GLU A 55 -9.29 -7.40 4.49
N SER A 56 -9.96 -7.49 3.33
CA SER A 56 -10.84 -8.62 3.02
C SER A 56 -10.09 -9.85 2.49
N LEU A 57 -8.81 -9.71 2.13
CA LEU A 57 -8.04 -10.81 1.57
C LEU A 57 -7.74 -11.88 2.63
N PRO A 58 -7.78 -13.18 2.26
CA PRO A 58 -7.46 -14.28 3.15
C PRO A 58 -5.94 -14.43 3.28
N TRP A 59 -5.29 -13.49 3.96
CA TRP A 59 -3.84 -13.51 4.17
C TRP A 59 -3.42 -14.79 4.92
N PRO A 60 -2.45 -15.56 4.40
CA PRO A 60 -1.96 -16.76 5.08
C PRO A 60 -1.36 -16.47 6.46
N TYR A 61 -0.70 -15.31 6.58
CA TYR A 61 -0.07 -14.83 7.81
C TYR A 61 -0.47 -13.36 8.05
N PRO A 62 -1.69 -13.10 8.57
CA PRO A 62 -2.20 -11.73 8.72
C PRO A 62 -1.30 -10.81 9.55
N TRP A 63 -0.65 -11.35 10.58
CA TRP A 63 0.24 -10.60 11.49
C TRP A 63 1.53 -10.08 10.84
N SER A 64 1.91 -10.59 9.67
CA SER A 64 3.07 -10.10 8.92
C SER A 64 2.70 -9.10 7.83
N VAL A 65 1.40 -8.79 7.64
CA VAL A 65 0.96 -7.89 6.58
C VAL A 65 1.27 -6.46 6.96
N GLN A 66 2.15 -5.85 6.16
CA GLN A 66 2.51 -4.45 6.22
C GLN A 66 2.19 -3.80 4.88
N VAL A 67 1.55 -2.64 4.90
CA VAL A 67 1.16 -1.91 3.69
C VAL A 67 1.79 -0.53 3.76
N MET A 68 2.64 -0.21 2.80
CA MET A 68 3.20 1.13 2.64
C MET A 68 2.55 1.76 1.41
N ILE A 69 2.02 2.97 1.56
CA ILE A 69 1.45 3.73 0.45
C ILE A 69 2.16 5.07 0.39
N ARG A 70 2.63 5.42 -0.80
CA ARG A 70 3.18 6.72 -1.12
C ARG A 70 2.73 7.20 -2.50
N ASP A 71 2.65 8.50 -2.71
CA ASP A 71 2.55 9.10 -4.04
C ASP A 71 3.84 9.84 -4.44
N GLU A 72 3.81 10.46 -5.63
CA GLU A 72 4.96 11.15 -6.22
C GLU A 72 5.18 12.55 -5.63
N ASP A 73 4.11 13.21 -5.22
CA ASP A 73 4.10 14.56 -4.66
C ASP A 73 4.22 14.56 -3.11
N ASP A 74 4.34 13.38 -2.50
CA ASP A 74 4.32 13.14 -1.05
C ASP A 74 3.04 13.66 -0.32
N ASP A 75 1.96 13.88 -1.08
CA ASP A 75 0.62 14.22 -0.58
C ASP A 75 -0.04 13.05 0.17
N CYS A 76 0.40 11.82 -0.12
CA CYS A 76 -0.05 10.62 0.55
C CYS A 76 1.18 9.83 0.98
N PHE A 77 1.38 9.68 2.29
CA PHE A 77 2.38 8.78 2.87
C PHE A 77 1.82 8.11 4.11
N GLY A 78 1.97 6.79 4.20
CA GLY A 78 1.62 6.04 5.40
C GLY A 78 2.10 4.59 5.39
N LEU A 79 2.12 4.02 6.60
CA LEU A 79 2.43 2.62 6.86
C LEU A 79 1.31 2.05 7.71
N TRP A 80 0.74 0.93 7.31
CA TRP A 80 -0.30 0.22 8.04
C TRP A 80 0.15 -1.21 8.35
N MET A 81 -0.29 -1.72 9.50
CA MET A 81 -0.21 -3.14 9.81
C MET A 81 -1.61 -3.71 9.94
N LEU A 82 -1.80 -4.94 9.45
CA LEU A 82 -3.05 -5.65 9.66
C LEU A 82 -3.11 -6.16 11.11
N TYR A 83 -4.01 -5.59 11.90
CA TYR A 83 -4.25 -5.94 13.30
C TYR A 83 -5.73 -6.21 13.51
N ASP A 84 -6.07 -7.40 14.00
CA ASP A 84 -7.46 -7.83 14.23
C ASP A 84 -8.38 -7.67 12.99
N GLY A 85 -7.84 -8.02 11.81
CA GLY A 85 -8.55 -7.90 10.53
C GLY A 85 -8.72 -6.47 10.02
N LYS A 86 -8.04 -5.49 10.63
CA LYS A 86 -8.09 -4.08 10.24
C LYS A 86 -6.71 -3.50 9.95
N LEU A 87 -6.60 -2.69 8.90
CA LEU A 87 -5.37 -1.97 8.61
C LEU A 87 -5.28 -0.77 9.52
N VAL A 88 -4.43 -0.88 10.53
CA VAL A 88 -4.19 0.18 11.52
C VAL A 88 -2.92 0.92 11.12
N GLU A 89 -3.03 2.24 11.00
CA GLU A 89 -1.89 3.09 10.68
C GLU A 89 -0.86 3.09 11.81
N VAL A 90 0.42 2.92 11.45
CA VAL A 90 1.55 2.99 12.37
C VAL A 90 1.89 4.47 12.60
N PRO A 91 1.87 4.96 13.85
CA PRO A 91 2.23 6.34 14.13
C PRO A 91 3.73 6.54 13.90
N LEU A 92 4.08 7.52 13.06
CA LEU A 92 5.47 7.87 12.79
C LEU A 92 5.92 9.02 13.69
N PRO A 93 7.11 8.95 14.31
CA PRO A 93 7.62 10.01 15.17
C PRO A 93 7.68 11.35 14.44
N HIS A 94 7.34 12.43 15.16
CA HIS A 94 7.40 13.80 14.64
C HIS A 94 6.55 14.04 13.38
N THR A 95 5.40 13.37 13.29
CA THR A 95 4.46 13.58 12.18
C THR A 95 3.07 13.98 12.67
N ARG A 96 2.34 14.71 11.83
CA ARG A 96 0.92 15.04 12.00
C ARG A 96 0.18 14.72 10.72
N ARG A 97 -1.04 14.18 10.87
CA ARG A 97 -1.98 13.95 9.76
C ARG A 97 -2.88 15.17 9.59
N ASP A 98 -2.83 15.79 8.42
CA ASP A 98 -3.74 16.86 8.03
C ASP A 98 -4.77 16.33 7.02
N PRO A 99 -6.09 16.59 7.21
CA PRO A 99 -7.11 16.06 6.30
C PRO A 99 -6.91 16.53 4.86
N PHE A 100 -6.87 15.59 3.92
CA PHE A 100 -6.77 15.90 2.50
C PHE A 100 -7.62 14.96 1.66
N ARG A 101 -8.63 15.53 0.99
CA ARG A 101 -9.72 14.79 0.35
C ARG A 101 -9.25 13.85 -0.77
N ALA A 102 -8.14 14.14 -1.43
CA ALA A 102 -7.63 13.33 -2.53
C ALA A 102 -6.70 12.19 -2.08
N SER A 103 -6.35 12.11 -0.79
CA SER A 103 -5.52 11.03 -0.24
C SER A 103 -6.36 9.99 0.52
N LEU A 104 -5.78 8.81 0.76
CA LEU A 104 -6.43 7.73 1.49
C LEU A 104 -6.65 8.04 2.99
N SER A 105 -5.70 8.75 3.62
CA SER A 105 -5.73 9.01 5.07
C SER A 105 -5.47 10.47 5.47
N GLY A 106 -5.15 11.34 4.52
CA GLY A 106 -4.65 12.71 4.73
C GLY A 106 -3.17 12.86 4.38
N VAL A 107 -2.68 14.09 4.36
CA VAL A 107 -1.26 14.39 4.17
C VAL A 107 -0.51 14.16 5.48
N LEU A 108 0.66 13.50 5.42
CA LEU A 108 1.55 13.36 6.56
C LEU A 108 2.62 14.45 6.53
N SER A 109 2.60 15.37 7.49
CA SER A 109 3.60 16.43 7.57
C SER A 109 4.53 16.24 8.76
N ARG A 110 5.81 16.60 8.57
CA ARG A 110 6.78 16.63 9.67
C ARG A 110 6.53 17.81 10.60
N THR A 111 6.56 17.56 11.91
CA THR A 111 6.37 18.58 12.95
C THR A 111 7.67 19.24 13.40
N ASP A 112 8.81 18.73 12.94
CA ASP A 112 10.16 19.14 13.31
C ASP A 112 10.96 19.70 12.12
N GLY A 113 10.27 19.99 11.00
CA GLY A 113 10.83 20.78 9.91
C GLY A 113 11.02 22.26 10.29
N PRO A 114 11.76 23.04 9.47
CA PRO A 114 11.81 24.48 9.63
C PRO A 114 10.38 25.04 9.64
N ARG A 115 10.06 25.93 10.57
CA ARG A 115 8.82 26.71 10.49
C ARG A 115 9.01 27.75 9.39
N ASP A 116 8.12 27.76 8.41
CA ASP A 116 7.93 28.91 7.52
C ASP A 116 7.43 30.13 8.30
#